data_AF-C5Z5R3-F1
#
_entry.id   AF-C5Z5R3-F1
#
_cell.length_a   1.000
_cell.length_b   1.000
_cell.length_c   1.000
_cell.angle_alpha   90.00
_cell.angle_beta   90.00
_cell.angle_gamma   90.00
#
_symmetry.space_group_name_H-M   'P 1'
#
loop_
_entity.id
_entity.type
_entity.pdbx_description
1 polymer ?
#
loop_
_entity_poly.entity_id
_entity_poly.type
_entity_poly.pdbx_seq_one_letter_code
_entity_poly.pdbx_strand_id
1 'polypeptide(L)'
;MSSRYRADRGRAASDMTRKLRELLQKSDNRICADCSAPDPKWASANIGVFICLKCSGVHRSLGTHVSKVLSVTLDQWADDEINSMIEVGGNSYANAIYEAFLPEGYHKPHPDSSQEERADFIRSKYELQEFLKPSLRLVSNKGSLEATSSRKHTGSNVSLSASFNSEAGMVEFIGILKVKVIRGTKLAVRDLISSDPYVVLTLGQQKAKTSVIKRNLNPVWNEELKLSVPQQYGPLKLQVFDHDMLSKDDKMGDAEIDLQPMISAATAFGDPDLLADMQIGKWLKSPDNALARDSAVNVISGKVKQEVSLMLQNVESGEVELELEWIPLNQ
;
A
#
# COMPACT_ATOMS: atom_id res chain seq x y z
N MET A 1 34.60 9.49 28.00
CA MET A 1 33.34 9.17 27.27
C MET A 1 33.53 8.72 25.81
N SER A 2 34.69 8.92 25.16
CA SER A 2 34.87 8.67 23.71
C SER A 2 35.13 7.20 23.29
N SER A 3 35.84 6.40 24.10
CA SER A 3 36.23 5.02 23.73
C SER A 3 35.07 4.03 23.73
N ARG A 4 34.17 4.09 24.73
CA ARG A 4 32.98 3.22 24.79
C ARG A 4 31.99 3.53 23.67
N TYR A 5 31.80 4.81 23.33
CA TYR A 5 30.91 5.22 22.24
C TYR A 5 31.43 4.77 20.86
N ARG A 6 32.75 4.80 20.64
CA ARG A 6 33.37 4.25 19.41
C ARG A 6 33.29 2.73 19.33
N ALA A 7 33.47 2.03 20.45
CA ALA A 7 33.36 0.58 20.51
C ALA A 7 31.91 0.10 20.27
N ASP A 8 30.93 0.80 20.82
CA ASP A 8 29.51 0.50 20.65
C ASP A 8 29.04 0.76 19.20
N ARG A 9 29.50 1.87 18.61
CA ARG A 9 29.25 2.18 17.19
C ARG A 9 29.91 1.17 16.24
N GLY A 10 31.11 0.68 16.57
CA GLY A 10 31.78 -0.37 15.81
C GLY A 10 31.05 -1.72 15.89
N ARG A 11 30.48 -2.04 17.05
CA ARG A 11 29.66 -3.25 17.25
C ARG A 11 28.35 -3.17 16.48
N ALA A 12 27.64 -2.05 16.56
CA ALA A 12 26.41 -1.81 15.80
C ALA A 12 26.62 -1.90 14.27
N ALA A 13 27.69 -1.27 13.74
CA ALA A 13 28.03 -1.37 12.32
C ALA A 13 28.34 -2.83 11.90
N SER A 14 28.99 -3.60 12.77
CA SER A 14 29.23 -5.03 12.53
C SER A 14 27.95 -5.86 12.52
N ASP A 15 26.97 -5.50 13.37
CA ASP A 15 25.66 -6.16 13.44
C ASP A 15 24.80 -5.86 12.21
N MET A 16 24.79 -4.62 11.73
CA MET A 16 24.05 -4.24 10.52
C MET A 16 24.61 -4.94 9.27
N THR A 17 25.93 -5.00 9.14
CA THR A 17 26.58 -5.74 8.05
C THR A 17 26.23 -7.23 8.08
N ARG A 18 26.08 -7.83 9.27
CA ARG A 18 25.63 -9.21 9.44
C ARG A 18 24.19 -9.39 8.94
N LYS A 19 23.26 -8.50 9.30
CA LYS A 19 21.86 -8.57 8.86
C LYS A 19 21.73 -8.51 7.34
N LEU A 20 22.52 -7.65 6.66
CA LEU A 20 22.52 -7.60 5.20
C LEU A 20 22.94 -8.94 4.57
N ARG A 21 23.95 -9.61 5.16
CA ARG A 21 24.40 -10.93 4.71
C ARG A 21 23.35 -12.02 4.96
N GLU A 22 22.70 -12.00 6.11
CA GLU A 22 21.59 -12.91 6.43
C GLU A 22 20.44 -12.73 5.43
N LEU A 23 20.13 -11.49 5.06
CA LEU A 23 19.12 -11.20 4.03
C LEU A 23 19.54 -11.77 2.67
N LEU A 24 20.78 -11.56 2.22
CA LEU A 24 21.29 -12.12 0.95
C LEU A 24 21.26 -13.65 0.93
N GLN A 25 21.39 -14.31 2.08
CA GLN A 25 21.40 -15.78 2.17
C GLN A 25 20.02 -16.43 1.98
N LYS A 26 18.92 -15.67 2.06
CA LYS A 26 17.58 -16.19 1.74
C LYS A 26 17.51 -16.69 0.30
N SER A 27 16.83 -17.80 0.07
CA SER A 27 16.71 -18.47 -1.25
C SER A 27 16.39 -17.51 -2.39
N ASP A 28 15.40 -16.64 -2.17
CA ASP A 28 14.86 -15.76 -3.20
C ASP A 28 15.85 -14.63 -3.56
N ASN A 29 16.78 -14.32 -2.64
CA ASN A 29 17.83 -13.32 -2.82
C ASN A 29 19.10 -13.91 -3.45
N ARG A 30 19.17 -15.24 -3.62
CA ARG A 30 20.26 -15.93 -4.33
C ARG A 30 20.12 -15.88 -5.85
N ILE A 31 19.03 -15.29 -6.33
CA ILE A 31 18.70 -15.16 -7.75
C ILE A 31 18.41 -13.68 -8.01
N CYS A 32 19.00 -13.12 -9.07
CA CYS A 32 18.81 -11.74 -9.49
C CYS A 32 17.33 -11.42 -9.68
N ALA A 33 16.87 -10.31 -9.09
CA ALA A 33 15.47 -9.89 -9.15
C ALA A 33 14.92 -9.72 -10.57
N ASP A 34 15.77 -9.33 -11.54
CA ASP A 34 15.28 -8.95 -12.87
C ASP A 34 15.53 -10.00 -13.95
N CYS A 35 16.65 -10.73 -13.88
CA CYS A 35 17.05 -11.64 -14.96
C CYS A 35 17.29 -13.08 -14.52
N SER A 36 16.99 -13.39 -13.26
CA SER A 36 17.18 -14.71 -12.67
C SER A 36 18.63 -15.26 -12.68
N ALA A 37 19.64 -14.41 -12.86
CA ALA A 37 21.04 -14.83 -12.77
C ALA A 37 21.40 -15.22 -11.32
N PRO A 38 22.14 -16.31 -11.10
CA PRO A 38 22.49 -16.75 -9.76
C PRO A 38 23.48 -15.80 -9.07
N ASP A 39 23.48 -15.85 -7.75
CA ASP A 39 24.42 -15.18 -6.84
C ASP A 39 24.61 -13.68 -7.13
N PRO A 40 23.53 -12.86 -7.03
CA PRO A 40 23.63 -11.42 -7.19
C PRO A 40 24.59 -10.82 -6.14
N LYS A 41 25.45 -9.90 -6.59
CA LYS A 41 26.48 -9.23 -5.75
C LYS A 41 26.25 -7.73 -5.61
N TRP A 42 25.17 -7.23 -6.18
CA TRP A 42 24.75 -5.84 -6.16
C TRP A 42 23.34 -5.76 -5.60
N ALA A 43 22.97 -4.58 -5.12
CA ALA A 43 21.64 -4.30 -4.65
C ALA A 43 21.22 -2.88 -4.99
N SER A 44 19.91 -2.67 -5.10
CA SER A 44 19.30 -1.35 -5.06
C SER A 44 18.71 -1.12 -3.68
N ALA A 45 19.35 -0.26 -2.89
CA ALA A 45 19.05 -0.11 -1.45
C ALA A 45 17.66 0.48 -1.18
N ASN A 46 17.19 1.39 -2.03
CA ASN A 46 15.89 2.04 -1.88
C ASN A 46 14.74 1.19 -2.47
N ILE A 47 15.01 0.37 -3.49
CA ILE A 47 14.02 -0.55 -4.08
C ILE A 47 13.93 -1.85 -3.27
N GLY A 48 15.01 -2.24 -2.58
CA GLY A 48 15.05 -3.45 -1.76
C GLY A 48 15.37 -4.73 -2.54
N VAL A 49 16.09 -4.65 -3.66
CA VAL A 49 16.41 -5.80 -4.52
C VAL A 49 17.90 -6.10 -4.59
N PHE A 50 18.26 -7.39 -4.64
CA PHE A 50 19.55 -7.92 -5.03
C PHE A 50 19.56 -8.28 -6.52
N ILE A 51 20.56 -7.76 -7.23
CA ILE A 51 20.69 -7.81 -8.68
C ILE A 51 22.10 -8.22 -9.10
N CYS A 52 22.23 -8.78 -10.30
CA CYS A 52 23.53 -9.17 -10.85
C CYS A 52 24.31 -7.97 -11.38
N LEU A 53 25.59 -8.16 -11.71
CA LEU A 53 26.45 -7.08 -12.24
C LEU A 53 25.85 -6.44 -13.51
N LYS A 54 25.33 -7.25 -14.45
CA LYS A 54 24.73 -6.74 -15.69
C LYS A 54 23.50 -5.87 -15.43
N CYS A 55 22.56 -6.32 -14.60
CA CYS A 55 21.38 -5.53 -14.20
C CYS A 55 21.77 -4.28 -13.42
N SER A 56 22.79 -4.35 -12.57
CA SER A 56 23.28 -3.19 -11.82
C SER A 56 23.72 -2.05 -12.75
N GLY A 57 24.29 -2.36 -13.92
CA GLY A 57 24.65 -1.36 -14.93
C GLY A 57 23.43 -0.65 -15.52
N VAL A 58 22.33 -1.38 -15.74
CA VAL A 58 21.05 -0.79 -16.18
C VAL A 58 20.44 0.05 -15.08
N HIS A 59 20.36 -0.46 -13.84
CA HIS A 59 19.81 0.30 -12.71
C HIS A 59 20.53 1.63 -12.48
N ARG A 60 21.85 1.69 -12.72
CA ARG A 60 22.61 2.96 -12.66
C ARG A 60 22.15 4.00 -13.68
N SER A 61 21.68 3.57 -14.87
CA SER A 61 21.21 4.49 -15.91
C SER A 61 19.84 5.11 -15.61
N LEU A 62 19.06 4.53 -14.70
CA LEU A 62 17.78 5.10 -14.22
C LEU A 62 17.98 6.33 -13.32
N GLY A 63 19.17 6.50 -12.75
CA GLY A 63 19.48 7.55 -11.79
C GLY A 63 19.10 7.19 -10.34
N THR A 64 19.74 7.89 -9.40
CA THR A 64 19.68 7.58 -7.96
C THR A 64 18.33 7.85 -7.29
N HIS A 65 17.47 8.68 -7.92
CA HIS A 65 16.11 8.95 -7.47
C HIS A 65 15.17 7.78 -7.73
N VAL A 66 15.48 6.91 -8.70
CA VAL A 66 14.77 5.67 -8.98
C VAL A 66 15.47 4.50 -8.31
N SER A 67 16.77 4.32 -8.55
CA SER A 67 17.52 3.16 -8.07
C SER A 67 18.89 3.55 -7.50
N LYS A 68 19.09 3.30 -6.20
CA LYS A 68 20.35 3.54 -5.51
C LYS A 68 21.19 2.26 -5.45
N VAL A 69 22.10 2.11 -6.42
CA VAL A 69 22.88 0.87 -6.63
C VAL A 69 24.17 0.83 -5.79
N LEU A 70 24.30 -0.21 -4.97
CA LEU A 70 25.46 -0.49 -4.11
C LEU A 70 25.94 -1.94 -4.28
N SER A 71 27.24 -2.15 -4.19
CA SER A 71 27.85 -3.48 -4.09
C SER A 71 27.66 -4.00 -2.68
N VAL A 72 27.24 -5.26 -2.55
CA VAL A 72 27.04 -5.89 -1.23
C VAL A 72 28.36 -6.07 -0.48
N THR A 73 29.48 -6.19 -1.20
CA THR A 73 30.79 -6.47 -0.58
C THR A 73 31.83 -5.37 -0.75
N LEU A 74 31.70 -4.53 -1.78
CA LEU A 74 32.72 -3.53 -2.14
C LEU A 74 32.38 -2.12 -1.67
N ASP A 75 31.10 -1.80 -1.47
CA ASP A 75 30.67 -0.48 -1.04
C ASP A 75 30.43 -0.43 0.47
N GLN A 76 30.59 0.76 1.05
CA GLN A 76 30.15 1.02 2.41
C GLN A 76 28.65 1.30 2.42
N TRP A 77 27.95 0.68 3.37
CA TRP A 77 26.52 0.82 3.56
C TRP A 77 26.24 1.65 4.79
N ALA A 78 25.34 2.61 4.67
CA ALA A 78 24.75 3.30 5.82
C ALA A 78 23.70 2.42 6.49
N ASP A 79 23.50 2.60 7.80
CA ASP A 79 22.54 1.81 8.57
C ASP A 79 21.12 1.92 8.00
N ASP A 80 20.71 3.12 7.56
CA ASP A 80 19.39 3.36 6.94
C ASP A 80 19.22 2.61 5.61
N GLU A 81 20.28 2.45 4.82
CA GLU A 81 20.22 1.69 3.56
C GLU A 81 20.02 0.19 3.81
N ILE A 82 20.64 -0.32 4.86
CA ILE A 82 20.46 -1.72 5.28
C ILE A 82 19.05 -1.90 5.87
N ASN A 83 18.58 -0.95 6.67
CA ASN A 83 17.21 -0.97 7.20
C ASN A 83 16.19 -0.97 6.05
N SER A 84 16.34 -0.12 5.03
CA SER A 84 15.46 -0.12 3.85
C SER A 84 15.45 -1.48 3.15
N MET A 85 16.60 -2.11 2.95
CA MET A 85 16.68 -3.47 2.37
C MET A 85 15.91 -4.50 3.22
N ILE A 86 16.04 -4.44 4.54
CA ILE A 86 15.37 -5.36 5.47
C ILE A 86 13.86 -5.10 5.51
N GLU A 87 13.45 -3.84 5.52
CA GLU A 87 12.05 -3.40 5.56
C GLU A 87 11.28 -3.82 4.30
N VAL A 88 11.92 -3.71 3.11
CA VAL A 88 11.34 -4.23 1.87
C VAL A 88 11.37 -5.77 1.87
N GLY A 89 12.31 -6.42 2.56
CA GLY A 89 12.30 -7.88 2.70
C GLY A 89 12.96 -8.66 1.55
N GLY A 90 13.49 -7.97 0.55
CA GLY A 90 14.29 -8.56 -0.54
C GLY A 90 13.50 -8.84 -1.83
N ASN A 91 14.09 -9.67 -2.68
CA ASN A 91 13.66 -9.91 -4.07
C ASN A 91 12.25 -10.46 -4.18
N SER A 92 11.88 -11.40 -3.32
CA SER A 92 10.55 -12.01 -3.34
C SER A 92 9.46 -10.96 -3.16
N TYR A 93 9.60 -10.12 -2.14
CA TYR A 93 8.65 -9.06 -1.84
C TYR A 93 8.65 -7.96 -2.91
N ALA A 94 9.82 -7.52 -3.35
CA ALA A 94 9.93 -6.53 -4.42
C ALA A 94 9.31 -7.04 -5.73
N ASN A 95 9.51 -8.31 -6.10
CA ASN A 95 8.88 -8.89 -7.29
C ASN A 95 7.36 -9.01 -7.10
N ALA A 96 6.88 -9.38 -5.92
CA ALA A 96 5.45 -9.42 -5.63
C ALA A 96 4.76 -8.05 -5.79
N ILE A 97 5.50 -6.95 -5.64
CA ILE A 97 5.02 -5.59 -5.92
C ILE A 97 5.22 -5.25 -7.40
N TYR A 98 6.47 -5.18 -7.84
CA TYR A 98 6.89 -4.64 -9.14
C TYR A 98 6.59 -5.54 -10.33
N GLU A 99 6.12 -6.77 -10.10
CA GLU A 99 5.72 -7.72 -11.13
C GLU A 99 4.31 -8.29 -10.88
N ALA A 100 3.53 -7.64 -10.01
CA ALA A 100 2.20 -8.08 -9.60
C ALA A 100 1.24 -8.33 -10.78
N PHE A 101 1.39 -7.55 -11.86
CA PHE A 101 0.59 -7.62 -13.09
C PHE A 101 1.50 -7.73 -14.31
N LEU A 102 2.34 -8.76 -14.33
CA LEU A 102 3.10 -9.11 -15.54
C LEU A 102 2.10 -9.54 -16.65
N PRO A 103 2.04 -8.84 -17.80
CA PRO A 103 1.12 -9.20 -18.88
C PRO A 103 1.35 -10.63 -19.38
N GLU A 104 0.29 -11.29 -19.84
CA GLU A 104 0.40 -12.64 -20.41
C GLU A 104 1.36 -12.64 -21.61
N GLY A 105 2.34 -13.56 -21.60
CA GLY A 105 3.40 -13.64 -22.60
C GLY A 105 4.61 -12.70 -22.37
N TYR A 106 4.56 -11.85 -21.35
CA TYR A 106 5.72 -11.08 -20.91
C TYR A 106 6.53 -11.91 -19.92
N HIS A 107 7.86 -11.91 -20.05
CA HIS A 107 8.74 -12.74 -19.22
C HIS A 107 9.98 -11.97 -18.79
N LYS A 108 10.56 -12.37 -17.66
CA LYS A 108 11.86 -11.85 -17.24
C LYS A 108 12.92 -12.17 -18.29
N PRO A 109 13.88 -11.26 -18.54
CA PRO A 109 15.06 -11.58 -19.34
C PRO A 109 15.83 -12.75 -18.72
N HIS A 110 16.51 -13.53 -19.54
CA HIS A 110 17.38 -14.62 -19.09
C HIS A 110 18.79 -14.08 -18.71
N PRO A 111 19.62 -14.83 -17.95
CA PRO A 111 20.99 -14.40 -17.62
C PRO A 111 21.91 -14.06 -18.80
N ASP A 112 21.63 -14.59 -19.99
CA ASP A 112 22.35 -14.32 -21.22
C ASP A 112 21.69 -13.24 -22.12
N SER A 113 20.48 -12.78 -21.78
CA SER A 113 19.79 -11.71 -22.52
C SER A 113 20.66 -10.48 -22.69
N SER A 114 20.43 -9.81 -23.82
CA SER A 114 21.13 -8.61 -24.25
C SER A 114 20.96 -7.46 -23.25
N GLN A 115 21.80 -6.44 -23.38
CA GLN A 115 21.69 -5.25 -22.54
C GLN A 115 20.39 -4.47 -22.81
N GLU A 116 19.89 -4.50 -24.04
CA GLU A 116 18.65 -3.84 -24.47
C GLU A 116 17.43 -4.51 -23.82
N GLU A 117 17.28 -5.84 -23.96
CA GLU A 117 16.18 -6.59 -23.33
C GLU A 117 16.14 -6.42 -21.80
N ARG A 118 17.32 -6.38 -21.17
CA ARG A 118 17.43 -6.07 -19.73
C ARG A 118 16.96 -4.66 -19.43
N ALA A 119 17.36 -3.69 -20.26
CA ALA A 119 17.03 -2.29 -20.06
C ALA A 119 15.53 -2.03 -20.20
N ASP A 120 14.90 -2.64 -21.20
CA ASP A 120 13.46 -2.53 -21.41
C ASP A 120 12.69 -3.10 -20.22
N PHE A 121 12.99 -4.33 -19.81
CA PHE A 121 12.35 -4.97 -18.66
C PHE A 121 12.51 -4.14 -17.37
N ILE A 122 13.74 -3.71 -17.06
CA ILE A 122 14.05 -2.98 -15.83
C ILE A 122 13.39 -1.60 -15.81
N ARG A 123 13.31 -0.89 -16.95
CA ARG A 123 12.59 0.39 -17.05
C ARG A 123 11.10 0.20 -16.88
N SER A 124 10.50 -0.75 -17.59
CA SER A 124 9.08 -1.10 -17.44
C SER A 124 8.74 -1.45 -15.99
N LYS A 125 9.63 -2.19 -15.31
CA LYS A 125 9.45 -2.61 -13.92
C LYS A 125 9.53 -1.47 -12.90
N TYR A 126 10.57 -0.64 -12.95
CA TYR A 126 10.86 0.31 -11.85
C TYR A 126 10.65 1.78 -12.19
N GLU A 127 10.90 2.18 -13.44
CA GLU A 127 10.78 3.58 -13.90
C GLU A 127 9.35 3.87 -14.35
N LEU A 128 8.82 3.06 -15.28
CA LEU A 128 7.48 3.21 -15.83
C LEU A 128 6.42 2.51 -14.97
N GLN A 129 6.84 1.52 -14.17
CA GLN A 129 5.99 0.77 -13.25
C GLN A 129 4.79 0.10 -13.94
N GLU A 130 4.99 -0.41 -15.15
CA GLU A 130 3.94 -0.93 -16.01
C GLU A 130 3.28 -2.19 -15.45
N PHE A 131 4.03 -2.98 -14.66
CA PHE A 131 3.55 -4.22 -14.04
C PHE A 131 2.98 -4.01 -12.63
N LEU A 132 2.97 -2.76 -12.13
CA LEU A 132 2.21 -2.42 -10.94
C LEU A 132 0.71 -2.40 -11.26
N LYS A 133 -0.13 -2.58 -10.22
CA LYS A 133 -1.53 -2.17 -10.31
C LYS A 133 -1.62 -0.75 -10.83
N PRO A 134 -2.57 -0.41 -11.72
CA PRO A 134 -2.75 0.96 -12.21
C PRO A 134 -2.85 2.01 -11.09
N SER A 135 -3.36 1.62 -9.91
CA SER A 135 -3.47 2.47 -8.71
C SER A 135 -2.16 2.71 -7.95
N LEU A 136 -1.08 1.97 -8.25
CA LEU A 136 0.23 2.08 -7.59
C LEU A 136 1.31 2.71 -8.48
N ARG A 137 0.96 3.08 -9.72
CA ARG A 137 1.89 3.76 -10.64
C ARG A 137 2.16 5.17 -10.14
N LEU A 138 3.39 5.44 -9.72
CA LEU A 138 3.84 6.74 -9.22
C LEU A 138 3.97 7.80 -10.34
N VAL A 139 3.89 7.40 -11.60
CA VAL A 139 3.89 8.33 -12.74
C VAL A 139 2.52 8.99 -12.82
N SER A 140 2.42 10.18 -12.20
CA SER A 140 1.30 11.10 -12.40
C SER A 140 0.95 11.20 -13.88
N ASN A 141 -0.33 11.00 -14.19
CA ASN A 141 -0.93 11.31 -15.48
C ASN A 141 -0.88 12.85 -15.68
N LYS A 142 0.30 13.38 -16.00
CA LYS A 142 0.50 14.76 -16.44
C LYS A 142 0.78 14.72 -17.93
N GLY A 143 -0.29 14.90 -18.71
CA GLY A 143 -0.18 15.19 -20.13
C GLY A 143 -1.25 14.53 -20.99
N SER A 144 -2.49 15.02 -20.92
CA SER A 144 -3.36 15.04 -22.09
C SER A 144 -3.74 16.49 -22.34
N LEU A 145 -2.77 17.22 -22.89
CA LEU A 145 -3.03 18.48 -23.57
C LEU A 145 -3.27 18.16 -25.04
N GLU A 146 -4.45 18.59 -25.45
CA GLU A 146 -4.97 18.81 -26.80
C GLU A 146 -3.95 18.69 -27.95
N ALA A 147 -4.25 17.76 -28.86
CA ALA A 147 -3.88 17.89 -30.26
C ALA A 147 -5.18 18.00 -31.07
N THR A 148 -5.63 19.24 -31.25
CA THR A 148 -6.56 19.65 -32.29
C THR A 148 -6.06 19.21 -33.66
N SER A 149 -6.86 18.44 -34.40
CA SER A 149 -6.78 18.46 -35.85
C SER A 149 -8.16 18.30 -36.48
N SER A 150 -8.59 19.41 -37.06
CA SER A 150 -9.81 19.58 -37.84
C SER A 150 -9.77 18.73 -39.11
N ARG A 151 -10.84 17.99 -39.40
CA ARG A 151 -11.30 17.71 -40.77
C ARG A 151 -12.79 17.33 -40.78
N LYS A 152 -13.60 18.24 -41.34
CA LYS A 152 -15.01 18.05 -41.69
C LYS A 152 -15.14 16.97 -42.77
N HIS A 153 -16.10 16.07 -42.63
CA HIS A 153 -16.86 15.53 -43.76
C HIS A 153 -18.28 15.11 -43.33
N THR A 154 -19.21 15.96 -43.73
CA THR A 154 -20.57 15.67 -44.25
C THR A 154 -21.15 14.25 -44.15
N GLY A 155 -22.34 14.15 -43.54
CA GLY A 155 -23.45 13.40 -44.14
C GLY A 155 -24.15 12.32 -43.30
N SER A 156 -25.44 12.55 -43.06
CA SER A 156 -26.55 11.59 -42.90
C SER A 156 -26.82 10.93 -41.53
N ASN A 157 -27.92 11.42 -40.92
CA ASN A 157 -28.90 10.79 -40.03
C ASN A 157 -28.79 9.27 -39.80
N VAL A 158 -28.69 8.88 -38.53
CA VAL A 158 -29.67 7.97 -37.90
C VAL A 158 -29.82 8.37 -36.42
N SER A 159 -30.98 8.91 -36.07
CA SER A 159 -31.43 9.02 -34.69
C SER A 159 -31.79 7.64 -34.17
N LEU A 160 -30.89 7.05 -33.37
CA LEU A 160 -31.22 5.92 -32.52
C LEU A 160 -31.22 6.42 -31.08
N SER A 161 -32.43 6.60 -30.56
CA SER A 161 -32.71 6.63 -29.14
C SER A 161 -32.29 5.28 -28.54
N ALA A 162 -31.05 5.20 -28.06
CA ALA A 162 -30.66 4.15 -27.14
C ALA A 162 -30.82 4.70 -25.73
N SER A 163 -31.96 4.36 -25.13
CA SER A 163 -32.20 4.42 -23.70
C SER A 163 -30.96 3.88 -22.96
N PHE A 164 -30.39 4.69 -22.09
CA PHE A 164 -29.40 4.22 -21.12
C PHE A 164 -30.10 3.31 -20.11
N ASN A 165 -30.29 2.05 -20.50
CA ASN A 165 -30.56 1.00 -19.54
C ASN A 165 -29.24 0.72 -18.80
N SER A 166 -29.28 0.97 -17.50
CA SER A 166 -28.29 0.55 -16.53
C SER A 166 -28.07 -0.96 -16.63
N GLU A 167 -26.96 -1.36 -17.25
CA GLU A 167 -26.40 -2.69 -16.99
C GLU A 167 -25.79 -2.65 -15.58
N ALA A 168 -26.51 -3.24 -14.63
CA ALA A 168 -25.94 -3.70 -13.38
C ALA A 168 -24.92 -4.80 -13.70
N GLY A 169 -23.71 -4.39 -14.06
CA GLY A 169 -22.56 -5.30 -14.11
C GLY A 169 -22.42 -5.96 -12.75
N MET A 170 -22.35 -7.29 -12.72
CA MET A 170 -22.13 -8.03 -11.49
C MET A 170 -20.80 -7.55 -10.87
N VAL A 171 -20.85 -7.02 -9.65
CA VAL A 171 -19.66 -6.62 -8.91
C VAL A 171 -19.06 -7.87 -8.28
N GLU A 172 -17.87 -8.28 -8.73
CA GLU A 172 -17.12 -9.36 -8.09
C GLU A 172 -16.43 -8.87 -6.82
N PHE A 173 -16.56 -9.65 -5.75
CA PHE A 173 -15.97 -9.37 -4.45
C PHE A 173 -14.84 -10.35 -4.17
N ILE A 174 -13.70 -9.83 -3.71
CA ILE A 174 -12.49 -10.60 -3.38
C ILE A 174 -12.40 -11.00 -1.91
N GLY A 175 -13.28 -10.46 -1.07
CA GLY A 175 -13.30 -10.78 0.36
C GLY A 175 -14.27 -9.91 1.16
N ILE A 176 -14.25 -10.12 2.48
CA ILE A 176 -15.01 -9.37 3.47
C ILE A 176 -14.02 -8.64 4.38
N LEU A 177 -14.24 -7.34 4.55
CA LEU A 177 -13.57 -6.53 5.55
C LEU A 177 -14.50 -6.36 6.74
N LYS A 178 -14.05 -6.84 7.90
CA LYS A 178 -14.64 -6.48 9.20
C LYS A 178 -13.92 -5.25 9.72
N VAL A 179 -14.69 -4.23 10.07
CA VAL A 179 -14.19 -2.97 10.64
C VAL A 179 -14.83 -2.81 12.01
N LYS A 180 -14.04 -3.04 13.05
CA LYS A 180 -14.45 -2.74 14.42
C LYS A 180 -14.10 -1.30 14.74
N VAL A 181 -15.10 -0.44 14.82
CA VAL A 181 -14.96 0.94 15.26
C VAL A 181 -14.92 0.93 16.78
N ILE A 182 -13.74 1.19 17.37
CA ILE A 182 -13.52 1.03 18.80
C ILE A 182 -13.99 2.27 19.54
N ARG A 183 -13.38 3.43 19.27
CA ARG A 183 -13.68 4.69 19.96
C ARG A 183 -13.27 5.92 19.16
N GLY A 184 -13.87 7.05 19.51
CA GLY A 184 -13.41 8.39 19.16
C GLY A 184 -12.78 9.05 20.38
N THR A 185 -11.81 9.94 20.15
CA THR A 185 -11.13 10.71 21.19
C THR A 185 -11.11 12.18 20.80
N LYS A 186 -11.54 13.05 21.71
CA LYS A 186 -11.57 14.52 21.53
C LYS A 186 -12.17 14.94 20.18
N LEU A 187 -13.34 14.38 19.87
CA LEU A 187 -14.08 14.75 18.67
C LEU A 187 -14.55 16.21 18.75
N ALA A 188 -14.79 16.80 17.57
CA ALA A 188 -15.29 18.15 17.44
C ALA A 188 -16.65 18.38 18.11
N VAL A 189 -16.90 19.62 18.53
CA VAL A 189 -18.20 20.04 19.08
C VAL A 189 -19.03 20.61 17.93
N ARG A 190 -20.26 20.12 17.76
CA ARG A 190 -21.22 20.66 16.78
C ARG A 190 -22.54 21.12 17.41
N ASP A 191 -22.87 20.67 18.63
CA ASP A 191 -23.90 21.31 19.47
C ASP A 191 -23.33 22.40 20.39
N LEU A 192 -24.19 22.99 21.23
CA LEU A 192 -23.84 24.02 22.22
C LEU A 192 -22.64 23.67 23.11
N ILE A 193 -22.48 22.40 23.50
CA ILE A 193 -21.46 21.95 24.47
C ILE A 193 -20.80 20.62 24.08
N SER A 194 -21.45 19.79 23.26
CA SER A 194 -21.02 18.43 22.94
C SER A 194 -21.45 18.07 21.51
N SER A 195 -21.35 16.79 21.14
CA SER A 195 -22.01 16.18 19.99
C SER A 195 -22.56 14.80 20.35
N ASP A 196 -23.43 14.28 19.50
CA ASP A 196 -24.00 12.94 19.44
C ASP A 196 -23.35 12.13 18.29
N PRO A 197 -22.07 11.74 18.39
CA PRO A 197 -21.32 11.23 17.25
C PRO A 197 -21.70 9.80 16.82
N TYR A 198 -21.67 9.58 15.52
CA TYR A 198 -21.64 8.26 14.89
C TYR A 198 -20.69 8.22 13.68
N VAL A 199 -20.24 7.03 13.31
CA VAL A 199 -19.32 6.81 12.19
C VAL A 199 -20.06 6.21 11.01
N VAL A 200 -19.76 6.71 9.80
CA VAL A 200 -20.18 6.14 8.52
C VAL A 200 -18.95 5.65 7.77
N LEU A 201 -18.96 4.37 7.43
CA LEU A 201 -17.99 3.72 6.57
C LEU A 201 -18.55 3.58 5.16
N THR A 202 -17.79 3.98 4.14
CA THR A 202 -18.18 3.84 2.73
C THR A 202 -17.09 3.13 1.93
N LEU A 203 -17.45 2.05 1.24
CA LEU A 203 -16.55 1.33 0.32
C LEU A 203 -17.27 1.06 -1.00
N GLY A 204 -16.85 1.76 -2.06
CA GLY A 204 -17.58 1.77 -3.33
C GLY A 204 -19.01 2.30 -3.12
N GLN A 205 -20.00 1.45 -3.43
CA GLN A 205 -21.43 1.78 -3.25
C GLN A 205 -21.98 1.38 -1.86
N GLN A 206 -21.20 0.63 -1.07
CA GLN A 206 -21.65 0.15 0.23
C GLN A 206 -21.46 1.22 1.30
N LYS A 207 -22.43 1.30 2.22
CA LYS A 207 -22.37 2.13 3.41
C LYS A 207 -22.77 1.32 4.64
N ALA A 208 -22.00 1.45 5.72
CA ALA A 208 -22.32 0.92 7.02
C ALA A 208 -22.14 2.02 8.06
N LYS A 209 -22.91 2.00 9.16
CA LYS A 209 -22.85 3.01 10.21
C LYS A 209 -22.91 2.39 11.59
N THR A 210 -22.27 3.04 12.55
CA THR A 210 -22.39 2.69 13.97
C THR A 210 -23.69 3.22 14.56
N SER A 211 -23.99 2.82 15.80
CA SER A 211 -24.96 3.53 16.62
C SER A 211 -24.46 4.95 16.98
N VAL A 212 -25.42 5.79 17.37
CA VAL A 212 -25.20 7.14 17.86
C VAL A 212 -24.93 7.09 19.37
N ILE A 213 -23.85 7.71 19.82
CA ILE A 213 -23.56 7.88 21.25
C ILE A 213 -23.84 9.32 21.63
N LYS A 214 -24.83 9.55 22.49
CA LYS A 214 -25.29 10.90 22.84
C LYS A 214 -24.31 11.64 23.74
N ARG A 215 -24.11 12.92 23.46
CA ARG A 215 -23.43 13.95 24.24
C ARG A 215 -22.07 13.48 24.76
N ASN A 216 -21.25 12.95 23.85
CA ASN A 216 -19.95 12.41 24.19
C ASN A 216 -18.92 12.61 23.06
N LEU A 217 -17.90 13.43 23.32
CA LEU A 217 -16.78 13.66 22.40
C LEU A 217 -15.68 12.59 22.49
N ASN A 218 -15.82 11.61 23.39
CA ASN A 218 -14.95 10.45 23.55
C ASN A 218 -15.79 9.16 23.53
N PRO A 219 -16.57 8.94 22.46
CA PRO A 219 -17.49 7.81 22.38
C PRO A 219 -16.72 6.49 22.28
N VAL A 220 -17.21 5.44 22.95
CA VAL A 220 -16.72 4.07 22.79
C VAL A 220 -17.82 3.26 22.13
N TRP A 221 -17.74 3.09 20.81
CA TRP A 221 -18.73 2.34 20.03
C TRP A 221 -18.53 0.83 20.21
N ASN A 222 -17.30 0.34 20.05
CA ASN A 222 -16.99 -1.10 20.03
C ASN A 222 -17.90 -1.91 19.08
N GLU A 223 -18.24 -1.34 17.93
CA GLU A 223 -19.14 -1.95 16.96
C GLU A 223 -18.39 -2.52 15.76
N GLU A 224 -18.68 -3.77 15.39
CA GLU A 224 -18.15 -4.41 14.17
C GLU A 224 -19.11 -4.22 13.01
N LEU A 225 -18.62 -3.60 11.93
CA LEU A 225 -19.31 -3.42 10.67
C LEU A 225 -18.64 -4.27 9.60
N LYS A 226 -19.42 -4.82 8.66
CA LYS A 226 -18.91 -5.68 7.58
C LYS A 226 -19.16 -5.04 6.22
N LEU A 227 -18.13 -5.03 5.38
CA LEU A 227 -18.17 -4.52 4.02
C LEU A 227 -17.56 -5.57 3.09
N SER A 228 -18.23 -5.87 1.98
CA SER A 228 -17.66 -6.72 0.93
C SER A 228 -16.65 -5.90 0.12
N VAL A 229 -15.45 -6.42 -0.12
CA VAL A 229 -14.39 -5.70 -0.84
C VAL A 229 -14.44 -6.09 -2.32
N PRO A 230 -14.80 -5.16 -3.24
CA PRO A 230 -14.84 -5.45 -4.67
C PRO A 230 -13.42 -5.65 -5.22
N GLN A 231 -13.29 -6.30 -6.38
CA GLN A 231 -11.98 -6.49 -7.02
C GLN A 231 -11.26 -5.16 -7.30
N GLN A 232 -12.03 -4.15 -7.74
CA GLN A 232 -11.58 -2.76 -7.82
C GLN A 232 -12.08 -2.00 -6.59
N TYR A 233 -11.34 -2.09 -5.50
CA TYR A 233 -11.60 -1.32 -4.29
C TYR A 233 -10.82 0.01 -4.32
N GLY A 234 -11.52 1.10 -4.05
CA GLY A 234 -10.91 2.37 -3.65
C GLY A 234 -10.59 2.39 -2.15
N PRO A 235 -10.21 3.56 -1.59
CA PRO A 235 -10.04 3.70 -0.16
C PRO A 235 -11.35 3.45 0.58
N LEU A 236 -11.25 2.89 1.79
CA LEU A 236 -12.36 2.87 2.73
C LEU A 236 -12.50 4.27 3.33
N LYS A 237 -13.61 4.94 3.04
CA LYS A 237 -13.90 6.27 3.57
C LYS A 237 -14.55 6.15 4.93
N LEU A 238 -14.00 6.85 5.92
CA LEU A 238 -14.55 7.02 7.24
C LEU A 238 -15.00 8.47 7.40
N GLN A 239 -16.24 8.68 7.83
CA GLN A 239 -16.78 9.99 8.14
C GLN A 239 -17.44 9.96 9.51
N VAL A 240 -17.19 10.99 10.33
CA VAL A 240 -17.87 11.16 11.61
C VAL A 240 -18.94 12.24 11.44
N PHE A 241 -20.11 12.01 12.02
CA PHE A 241 -21.24 12.94 11.98
C PHE A 241 -21.82 13.14 13.36
N ASP A 242 -22.35 14.34 13.60
CA ASP A 242 -23.20 14.67 14.74
C ASP A 242 -24.66 14.38 14.37
N HIS A 243 -25.35 13.58 15.18
CA HIS A 243 -26.74 13.25 14.90
C HIS A 243 -27.70 14.31 15.42
N ASP A 244 -28.40 14.98 14.51
CA ASP A 244 -29.43 15.96 14.83
C ASP A 244 -30.83 15.37 14.68
N MET A 245 -31.69 15.63 15.67
CA MET A 245 -33.08 15.18 15.61
C MET A 245 -33.95 15.95 14.59
N LEU A 246 -33.54 17.16 14.20
CA LEU A 246 -34.39 18.11 13.46
C LEU A 246 -33.69 18.80 12.28
N SER A 247 -32.39 18.59 12.10
CA SER A 247 -31.57 19.13 11.02
C SER A 247 -30.84 18.03 10.27
N LYS A 248 -30.10 18.42 9.23
CA LYS A 248 -29.16 17.52 8.57
C LYS A 248 -27.92 17.37 9.45
N ASP A 249 -27.58 16.14 9.77
CA ASP A 249 -26.40 15.77 10.56
C ASP A 249 -25.12 16.49 10.11
N ASP A 250 -24.45 17.14 11.07
CA ASP A 250 -23.25 17.94 10.84
C ASP A 250 -22.00 17.07 10.74
N LYS A 251 -21.12 17.37 9.78
CA LYS A 251 -19.89 16.60 9.59
C LYS A 251 -18.86 16.97 10.67
N MET A 252 -18.30 15.95 11.30
CA MET A 252 -17.30 16.02 12.38
C MET A 252 -15.91 15.52 11.94
N GLY A 253 -15.62 15.59 10.64
CA GLY A 253 -14.36 15.18 10.04
C GLY A 253 -14.44 13.88 9.24
N ASP A 254 -13.35 13.58 8.55
CA ASP A 254 -13.23 12.39 7.71
C ASP A 254 -11.80 11.87 7.63
N ALA A 255 -11.65 10.62 7.20
CA ALA A 255 -10.37 10.00 6.91
C ALA A 255 -10.55 8.94 5.81
N GLU A 256 -9.49 8.70 5.05
CA GLU A 256 -9.41 7.61 4.09
C GLU A 256 -8.44 6.54 4.59
N ILE A 257 -8.84 5.28 4.48
CA ILE A 257 -8.08 4.12 4.89
C ILE A 257 -7.65 3.36 3.65
N ASP A 258 -6.34 3.21 3.46
CA ASP A 258 -5.79 2.39 2.38
C ASP A 258 -5.80 0.92 2.78
N LEU A 259 -6.56 0.11 2.04
CA LEU A 259 -6.67 -1.33 2.26
C LEU A 259 -5.58 -2.12 1.50
N GLN A 260 -4.85 -1.50 0.56
CA GLN A 260 -3.85 -2.20 -0.24
C GLN A 260 -2.75 -2.85 0.60
N PRO A 261 -2.17 -2.20 1.64
CA PRO A 261 -1.12 -2.83 2.45
C PRO A 261 -1.59 -4.10 3.14
N MET A 262 -2.83 -4.11 3.65
CA MET A 262 -3.41 -5.27 4.33
C MET A 262 -3.72 -6.41 3.36
N ILE A 263 -4.45 -6.10 2.28
CA ILE A 263 -4.90 -7.12 1.33
C ILE A 263 -3.72 -7.70 0.55
N SER A 264 -2.76 -6.88 0.14
CA SER A 264 -1.58 -7.37 -0.60
C SER A 264 -0.68 -8.24 0.28
N ALA A 265 -0.50 -7.87 1.55
CA ALA A 265 0.19 -8.72 2.52
C ALA A 265 -0.54 -10.06 2.71
N ALA A 266 -1.85 -10.04 2.94
CA ALA A 266 -2.63 -11.27 3.10
C ALA A 266 -2.49 -12.20 1.89
N THR A 267 -2.62 -11.66 0.67
CA THR A 267 -2.49 -12.45 -0.56
C THR A 267 -1.08 -13.03 -0.74
N ALA A 268 -0.04 -12.28 -0.39
CA ALA A 268 1.35 -12.72 -0.56
C ALA A 268 1.74 -13.87 0.37
N PHE A 269 1.15 -13.92 1.58
CA PHE A 269 1.47 -14.94 2.58
C PHE A 269 0.58 -16.20 2.49
N GLY A 270 -0.50 -16.15 1.69
CA GLY A 270 -1.37 -17.31 1.45
C GLY A 270 -2.37 -17.55 2.59
N ASP A 271 -2.56 -18.81 2.96
CA ASP A 271 -3.54 -19.20 3.99
C ASP A 271 -3.07 -18.77 5.40
N PRO A 272 -3.73 -17.80 6.05
CA PRO A 272 -3.32 -17.32 7.35
C PRO A 272 -3.47 -18.37 8.46
N ASP A 273 -4.32 -19.40 8.29
CA ASP A 273 -4.49 -20.48 9.28
C ASP A 273 -3.23 -21.37 9.40
N LEU A 274 -2.35 -21.33 8.39
CA LEU A 274 -1.08 -22.07 8.39
C LEU A 274 0.09 -21.26 8.94
N LEU A 275 -0.12 -19.99 9.27
CA LEU A 275 0.92 -19.08 9.73
C LEU A 275 0.90 -18.96 11.26
N ALA A 276 2.10 -18.89 11.84
CA ALA A 276 2.25 -18.48 13.24
C ALA A 276 1.97 -16.97 13.38
N ASP A 277 1.71 -16.52 14.61
CA ASP A 277 1.52 -15.10 14.90
C ASP A 277 2.75 -14.29 14.44
N MET A 278 2.55 -13.40 13.46
CA MET A 278 3.63 -12.65 12.83
C MET A 278 3.13 -11.37 12.19
N GLN A 279 4.04 -10.41 11.98
CA GLN A 279 3.77 -9.24 11.15
C GLN A 279 4.00 -9.57 9.67
N ILE A 280 3.00 -9.30 8.84
CA ILE A 280 3.01 -9.58 7.39
C ILE A 280 3.04 -8.31 6.53
N GLY A 281 2.75 -7.15 7.10
CA GLY A 281 2.73 -5.89 6.38
C GLY A 281 2.69 -4.68 7.30
N LYS A 282 2.67 -3.49 6.71
CA LYS A 282 2.61 -2.22 7.44
C LYS A 282 2.07 -1.10 6.54
N TRP A 283 1.20 -0.27 7.09
CA TRP A 283 0.82 1.02 6.50
C TRP A 283 1.56 2.13 7.26
N LEU A 284 2.47 2.80 6.54
CA LEU A 284 3.35 3.82 7.12
C LEU A 284 2.63 5.15 7.24
N LYS A 285 2.83 5.84 8.36
CA LYS A 285 2.38 7.21 8.52
C LYS A 285 3.14 8.11 7.55
N SER A 286 2.41 8.95 6.84
CA SER A 286 2.97 9.97 5.96
C SER A 286 2.17 11.28 6.04
N PRO A 287 2.72 12.42 5.58
CA PRO A 287 2.03 13.70 5.66
C PRO A 287 0.72 13.78 4.85
N ASP A 288 0.56 12.88 3.88
CA ASP A 288 -0.58 12.81 2.94
C ASP A 288 -1.65 11.79 3.37
N ASN A 289 -1.48 11.11 4.50
CA ASN A 289 -2.48 10.19 5.03
C ASN A 289 -2.97 10.56 6.43
N ALA A 290 -4.07 9.93 6.85
CA ALA A 290 -4.73 10.24 8.12
C ALA A 290 -4.16 9.45 9.31
N LEU A 291 -3.09 8.68 9.18
CA LEU A 291 -2.57 7.88 10.29
C LEU A 291 -1.99 8.77 11.40
N ALA A 292 -2.38 8.50 12.65
CA ALA A 292 -1.73 9.11 13.81
C ALA A 292 -0.32 8.51 14.04
N ARG A 293 -0.18 7.21 13.75
CA ARG A 293 1.04 6.41 13.85
C ARG A 293 1.04 5.30 12.80
N ASP A 294 2.22 4.76 12.52
CA ASP A 294 2.36 3.56 11.71
C ASP A 294 1.45 2.44 12.20
N SER A 295 0.88 1.68 11.25
CA SER A 295 -0.08 0.61 11.51
C SER A 295 0.43 -0.71 10.95
N ALA A 296 0.68 -1.68 11.82
CA ALA A 296 1.16 -3.00 11.42
C ALA A 296 0.01 -3.93 11.02
N VAL A 297 0.21 -4.72 9.96
CA VAL A 297 -0.67 -5.80 9.54
C VAL A 297 -0.09 -7.10 10.09
N ASN A 298 -0.85 -7.78 10.93
CA ASN A 298 -0.41 -9.00 11.61
C ASN A 298 -1.33 -10.16 11.29
N VAL A 299 -0.78 -11.36 11.27
CA VAL A 299 -1.54 -12.59 11.45
C VAL A 299 -1.57 -12.87 12.94
N ILE A 300 -2.76 -13.01 13.51
CA ILE A 300 -2.97 -13.33 14.92
C ILE A 300 -4.04 -14.43 14.98
N SER A 301 -3.66 -15.61 15.46
CA SER A 301 -4.55 -16.77 15.58
C SER A 301 -5.28 -17.09 14.27
N GLY A 302 -4.54 -17.18 13.16
CA GLY A 302 -5.08 -17.48 11.83
C GLY A 302 -5.80 -16.31 11.14
N LYS A 303 -5.81 -15.11 11.73
CA LYS A 303 -6.57 -13.96 11.21
C LYS A 303 -5.67 -12.81 10.84
N VAL A 304 -5.89 -12.25 9.65
CA VAL A 304 -5.24 -11.02 9.23
C VAL A 304 -5.91 -9.83 9.90
N LYS A 305 -5.17 -9.15 10.78
CA LYS A 305 -5.65 -8.03 11.59
C LYS A 305 -4.75 -6.81 11.47
N GLN A 306 -5.35 -5.63 11.58
CA GLN A 306 -4.63 -4.36 11.59
C GLN A 306 -5.32 -3.36 12.53
N GLU A 307 -4.57 -2.86 13.51
CA GLU A 307 -5.02 -1.76 14.37
C GLU A 307 -4.70 -0.42 13.70
N VAL A 308 -5.69 0.47 13.61
CA VAL A 308 -5.58 1.74 12.90
C VAL A 308 -6.02 2.88 13.81
N SER A 309 -5.20 3.93 13.87
CA SER A 309 -5.46 5.16 14.62
C SER A 309 -5.45 6.32 13.63
N LEU A 310 -6.58 7.00 13.46
CA LEU A 310 -6.77 8.02 12.43
C LEU A 310 -6.99 9.40 13.04
N MET A 311 -6.19 10.38 12.63
CA MET A 311 -6.45 11.79 12.84
C MET A 311 -7.49 12.25 11.81
N LEU A 312 -8.64 12.72 12.29
CA LEU A 312 -9.70 13.22 11.42
C LEU A 312 -9.22 14.49 10.69
N GLN A 313 -9.47 14.51 9.38
CA GLN A 313 -9.20 15.61 8.49
C GLN A 313 -10.45 16.48 8.32
N ASN A 314 -10.27 17.69 7.79
CA ASN A 314 -11.36 18.65 7.56
C ASN A 314 -12.17 19.00 8.83
N VAL A 315 -11.50 18.95 9.98
CA VAL A 315 -12.06 19.22 11.30
C VAL A 315 -10.95 19.72 12.24
N GLU A 316 -11.33 20.49 13.26
CA GLU A 316 -10.39 21.08 14.22
C GLU A 316 -9.79 20.08 15.22
N SER A 317 -10.43 18.94 15.43
CA SER A 317 -9.99 17.90 16.36
C SER A 317 -10.72 16.58 16.12
N GLY A 318 -10.10 15.49 16.60
CA GLY A 318 -10.71 14.17 16.64
C GLY A 318 -9.75 13.09 16.17
N GLU A 319 -9.69 12.01 16.95
CA GLU A 319 -9.03 10.77 16.56
C GLU A 319 -10.03 9.63 16.62
N VAL A 320 -9.93 8.68 15.70
CA VAL A 320 -10.76 7.45 15.70
C VAL A 320 -9.85 6.23 15.67
N GLU A 321 -10.10 5.30 16.60
CA GLU A 321 -9.39 4.02 16.71
C GLU A 321 -10.25 2.88 16.16
N LEU A 322 -9.63 2.04 15.32
CA LEU A 322 -10.26 0.93 14.62
C LEU A 322 -9.42 -0.35 14.74
N GLU A 323 -10.08 -1.50 14.63
CA GLU A 323 -9.45 -2.77 14.28
C GLU A 323 -10.05 -3.28 12.97
N LEU A 324 -9.21 -3.58 11.99
CA LEU A 324 -9.59 -4.20 10.72
C LEU A 324 -9.29 -5.70 10.79
N GLU A 325 -10.19 -6.54 10.27
CA GLU A 325 -9.96 -7.97 10.04
C GLU A 325 -10.32 -8.29 8.57
N TRP A 326 -9.37 -8.88 7.85
CA TRP A 326 -9.51 -9.27 6.44
C TRP A 326 -9.84 -10.75 6.31
N ILE A 327 -10.86 -11.06 5.50
CA ILE A 327 -11.30 -12.43 5.22
C ILE A 327 -11.40 -12.59 3.70
N PRO A 328 -10.47 -13.31 3.05
CA PRO A 328 -10.57 -13.56 1.62
C PRO A 328 -11.81 -14.39 1.30
N LEU A 329 -12.47 -14.11 0.17
CA LEU A 329 -13.44 -15.02 -0.41
C LEU A 329 -12.63 -15.98 -1.29
N ASN A 330 -12.58 -17.26 -0.90
CA ASN A 330 -11.84 -18.31 -1.61
C ASN A 330 -12.06 -18.21 -3.13
N GLN A 331 -10.96 -18.22 -3.89
CA GLN A 331 -10.98 -18.59 -5.32
C GLN A 331 -11.03 -20.12 -5.43
#